data_AF-A0A251TAC9-F1
#
_entry.id   AF-A0A251TAC9-F1
#
_cell.length_a   1.000
_cell.length_b   1.000
_cell.length_c   1.000
_cell.angle_alpha   90.00
_cell.angle_beta   90.00
_cell.angle_gamma   90.00
#
_symmetry.space_group_name_H-M   'P 1'
#
loop_
_entity.id
_entity.type
_entity.pdbx_description
1 polymer ?
#
loop_
_entity_poly.entity_id
_entity_poly.type
_entity_poly.pdbx_seq_one_letter_code
_entity_poly.pdbx_strand_id
1 'polypeptide(L)'
;MSSTPSLLSLSIDAAVFNLHIISDLSFLPEHILIDLFLRTLKAGKLTERILKIFIATGKDEIISMIQALNIQLVTTPVLPTRCSDKF
;
A
#
# COMPACT_ATOMS: atom_id res chain seq x y z
N MET A 1 -5.41 -5.09 30.71
CA MET A 1 -3.95 -5.02 31.00
C MET A 1 -3.31 -4.17 29.92
N SER A 2 -2.91 -2.94 30.23
CA SER A 2 -2.25 -2.06 29.26
C SER A 2 -0.78 -2.47 29.15
N SER A 3 -0.49 -3.36 28.20
CA SER A 3 0.87 -3.58 27.73
C SER A 3 1.40 -2.25 27.21
N THR A 4 2.56 -1.80 27.72
CA THR A 4 3.27 -0.70 27.10
C THR A 4 3.59 -1.08 25.65
N PRO A 5 3.31 -0.21 24.67
CA PRO A 5 3.62 -0.50 23.28
C PRO A 5 5.14 -0.59 23.12
N SER A 6 5.60 -1.57 22.33
CA SER A 6 7.01 -1.66 21.98
C SER A 6 7.41 -0.49 21.09
N LEU A 7 8.70 -0.13 21.12
CA LEU A 7 9.25 0.87 20.21
C LEU A 7 8.94 0.52 18.75
N LEU A 8 9.06 -0.76 18.39
CA LEU A 8 8.73 -1.25 17.06
C LEU A 8 7.28 -0.91 16.70
N SER A 9 6.31 -1.23 17.57
CA SER A 9 4.90 -0.92 17.30
C SER A 9 4.67 0.58 17.10
N LEU A 10 5.26 1.41 17.97
CA LEU A 10 5.16 2.87 17.85
C LEU A 10 5.80 3.38 16.55
N SER A 11 6.93 2.81 16.15
CA SER A 11 7.62 3.14 14.90
C SER A 11 6.78 2.78 13.68
N ILE A 12 6.12 1.61 13.66
CA ILE A 12 5.24 1.25 12.55
C ILE A 12 4.01 2.15 12.53
N ASP A 13 3.40 2.44 13.68
CA ASP A 13 2.27 3.36 13.75
C ASP A 13 2.66 4.74 13.21
N ALA A 14 3.81 5.28 13.63
CA ALA A 14 4.34 6.53 13.10
C ALA A 14 4.67 6.45 11.60
N ALA A 15 5.20 5.33 11.11
CA ALA A 15 5.48 5.12 9.69
C ALA A 15 4.19 5.18 8.87
N VAL A 16 3.09 4.56 9.32
CA VAL A 16 1.78 4.60 8.65
C VAL A 16 1.30 6.04 8.45
N PHE A 17 1.53 6.94 9.41
CA PHE A 17 1.19 8.36 9.24
C PHE A 17 2.06 9.09 8.22
N ASN A 18 3.32 8.68 8.08
CA ASN A 18 4.32 9.34 7.25
C ASN A 18 4.60 8.63 5.92
N LEU A 19 3.82 7.60 5.56
CA LEU A 19 3.97 6.85 4.32
C LEU A 19 3.94 7.70 3.04
N HIS A 20 3.27 8.85 3.09
CA HIS A 20 3.22 9.81 1.98
C HIS A 20 4.58 10.49 1.70
N ILE A 21 5.55 10.42 2.61
CA ILE A 21 6.90 10.96 2.44
C ILE A 21 7.85 9.86 1.95
N ILE A 22 7.55 8.62 2.31
CA ILE A 22 8.38 7.46 1.99
C ILE A 22 8.16 7.08 0.51
N SER A 23 9.26 6.83 -0.20
CA SER A 23 9.25 6.54 -1.64
C SER A 23 9.53 5.08 -1.94
N ASP A 24 10.30 4.43 -1.08
CA ASP A 24 10.74 3.04 -1.23
C ASP A 24 10.69 2.34 0.13
N LEU A 25 10.31 1.07 0.13
CA LEU A 25 10.24 0.19 1.29
C LEU A 25 11.03 -1.13 1.06
N SER A 26 11.77 -1.24 -0.04
CA SER A 26 12.52 -2.44 -0.45
C SER A 26 13.56 -2.91 0.58
N PHE A 27 14.10 -1.98 1.37
CA PHE A 27 15.10 -2.24 2.40
C PHE A 27 14.52 -2.91 3.66
N LEU A 28 13.20 -2.96 3.81
CA LEU A 28 12.56 -3.52 4.98
C LEU A 28 12.44 -5.05 4.90
N PRO A 29 12.60 -5.75 6.04
CA PRO A 29 12.26 -7.16 6.13
C PRO A 29 10.77 -7.40 5.86
N GLU A 30 10.47 -8.56 5.28
CA GLU A 30 9.11 -8.95 4.85
C GLU A 30 8.08 -8.92 5.99
N HIS A 31 8.43 -9.44 7.16
CA HIS A 31 7.54 -9.41 8.33
C HIS A 31 7.16 -7.99 8.78
N ILE A 32 8.05 -6.99 8.62
CA ILE A 32 7.75 -5.59 8.95
C ILE A 32 6.83 -4.98 7.89
N LEU A 33 7.05 -5.30 6.61
CA LEU A 33 6.20 -4.84 5.52
C LEU A 33 4.76 -5.32 5.68
N ILE A 34 4.57 -6.55 6.13
CA ILE A 34 3.25 -7.13 6.37
C ILE A 34 2.54 -6.41 7.52
N ASP A 35 3.20 -6.21 8.67
CA ASP A 35 2.59 -5.48 9.79
C ASP A 35 2.26 -4.03 9.39
N LEU A 36 3.16 -3.38 8.65
CA LEU A 36 2.95 -2.04 8.12
C LEU A 36 1.75 -1.99 7.16
N PHE A 37 1.63 -2.95 6.24
CA PHE A 37 0.50 -3.06 5.32
C PHE A 37 -0.83 -3.28 6.07
N LEU A 38 -0.86 -4.22 7.01
CA LEU A 38 -2.04 -4.52 7.84
C LEU A 38 -2.48 -3.30 8.66
N ARG A 39 -1.56 -2.57 9.28
CA ARG A 39 -1.87 -1.35 10.02
C ARG A 39 -2.32 -0.22 9.11
N THR A 40 -1.79 -0.14 7.89
CA THR A 40 -2.25 0.82 6.87
C THR A 40 -3.70 0.54 6.46
N LEU A 41 -4.06 -0.72 6.27
CA LEU A 41 -5.44 -1.15 6.00
C LEU A 41 -6.36 -0.81 7.18
N LYS A 42 -5.94 -1.14 8.41
CA LYS A 42 -6.70 -0.85 9.64
C LYS A 42 -6.92 0.65 9.85
N ALA A 43 -5.94 1.48 9.46
CA ALA A 43 -6.04 2.93 9.52
C ALA A 43 -6.90 3.53 8.38
N GLY A 44 -7.34 2.73 7.40
CA GLY A 44 -8.09 3.21 6.24
C GLY A 44 -7.27 4.14 5.33
N LYS A 45 -5.94 4.07 5.39
CA LYS A 45 -5.03 4.96 4.64
C LYS A 45 -4.49 4.34 3.35
N LEU A 46 -5.10 3.27 2.87
CA LEU A 46 -4.69 2.67 1.62
C LEU A 46 -5.11 3.57 0.44
N THR A 47 -4.14 4.27 -0.13
CA THR A 47 -4.30 5.06 -1.35
C THR A 47 -3.61 4.36 -2.52
N GLU A 48 -3.96 4.71 -3.76
CA GLU A 48 -3.32 4.13 -4.96
C GLU A 48 -1.79 4.33 -4.94
N ARG A 49 -1.33 5.50 -4.51
CA ARG A 49 0.11 5.79 -4.38
C ARG A 49 0.79 4.83 -3.40
N ILE A 50 0.18 4.64 -2.23
CA ILE A 50 0.74 3.76 -1.20
C ILE A 50 0.72 2.32 -1.68
N LEU A 51 -0.36 1.88 -2.35
CA LEU A 51 -0.44 0.56 -2.96
C LEU A 51 0.69 0.34 -3.99
N LYS A 52 0.99 1.33 -4.84
CA LYS A 52 2.12 1.26 -5.79
C LYS A 52 3.46 1.08 -5.07
N ILE A 53 3.67 1.70 -3.93
CA ILE A 53 4.91 1.53 -3.14
C ILE A 53 5.00 0.08 -2.65
N PHE A 54 3.93 -0.50 -2.11
CA PHE A 54 3.94 -1.90 -1.65
C PHE A 54 4.14 -2.91 -2.80
N ILE A 55 3.57 -2.64 -3.98
CA ILE A 55 3.78 -3.47 -5.17
C ILE A 55 5.23 -3.36 -5.65
N ALA A 56 5.81 -2.15 -5.62
CA ALA A 56 7.19 -1.91 -6.04
C ALA A 56 8.22 -2.67 -5.19
N THR A 57 7.89 -3.01 -3.94
CA THR A 57 8.75 -3.84 -3.08
C THR A 57 8.95 -5.26 -3.62
N GLY A 58 8.03 -5.77 -4.47
CA GLY A 58 8.20 -7.06 -5.17
C GLY A 58 8.24 -8.29 -4.27
N LYS A 59 7.64 -8.24 -3.07
CA LYS A 59 7.58 -9.37 -2.13
C LYS A 59 6.32 -10.19 -2.37
N ASP A 60 6.49 -11.51 -2.51
CA ASP A 60 5.43 -12.43 -2.92
C ASP A 60 4.26 -12.47 -1.92
N GLU A 61 4.53 -12.39 -0.62
CA GLU A 61 3.47 -12.40 0.41
C GLU A 61 2.57 -11.16 0.33
N ILE A 62 3.17 -9.98 0.09
CA ILE A 62 2.43 -8.72 -0.07
C ILE A 62 1.56 -8.76 -1.32
N ILE A 63 2.11 -9.25 -2.45
CA ILE A 63 1.36 -9.40 -3.69
C ILE A 63 0.19 -10.37 -3.49
N SER A 64 0.43 -11.49 -2.81
CA SER A 64 -0.60 -12.48 -2.48
C SER A 64 -1.72 -11.89 -1.61
N MET A 65 -1.37 -11.06 -0.62
CA MET A 65 -2.37 -10.33 0.19
C MET A 65 -3.19 -9.35 -0.64
N ILE A 66 -2.57 -8.60 -1.55
CA ILE A 66 -3.26 -7.64 -2.42
C ILE A 66 -4.25 -8.37 -3.33
N GLN A 67 -3.84 -9.50 -3.90
CA GLN A 67 -4.70 -10.37 -4.71
C GLN A 67 -5.84 -10.98 -3.90
N ALA A 68 -5.57 -11.46 -2.67
CA ALA A 68 -6.59 -12.01 -1.78
C ALA A 68 -7.64 -10.97 -1.37
N LEU A 69 -7.24 -9.70 -1.26
CA LEU A 69 -8.14 -8.57 -1.04
C LEU A 69 -8.92 -8.15 -2.30
N ASN A 70 -8.73 -8.84 -3.42
CA ASN A 70 -9.33 -8.56 -4.72
C ASN A 70 -9.13 -7.11 -5.20
N ILE A 71 -7.98 -6.52 -4.84
CA ILE A 71 -7.65 -5.15 -5.22
C ILE A 71 -7.15 -5.18 -6.67
N GLN A 72 -7.99 -4.75 -7.59
CA GLN A 72 -7.60 -4.57 -8.99
C GLN A 72 -6.98 -3.18 -9.14
N LEU A 73 -5.67 -3.13 -9.45
CA LEU A 73 -5.03 -1.88 -9.86
C LEU A 73 -5.59 -1.54 -11.25
N VAL A 74 -6.68 -0.76 -11.30
CA VAL A 74 -7.31 -0.32 -12.55
C VAL A 74 -6.28 0.51 -13.32
N THR A 75 -5.56 -0.16 -14.19
CA THR A 75 -4.56 0.41 -15.09
C THR A 75 -5.14 0.67 -16.46
N THR A 76 -6.44 0.46 -16.68
CA THR A 76 -7.08 0.81 -17.93
C THR A 76 -7.10 2.34 -18.04
N PRO A 77 -6.27 2.94 -18.93
CA PRO A 77 -6.50 4.33 -19.27
C PRO A 77 -7.93 4.41 -19.81
N VAL A 78 -8.67 5.42 -19.38
CA VAL A 78 -9.92 5.77 -20.05
C VAL A 78 -9.49 6.21 -21.44
N LEU A 79 -9.56 5.30 -22.41
CA LEU A 79 -9.30 5.62 -23.81
C LEU A 79 -10.21 6.79 -24.15
N PRO A 80 -9.71 7.85 -24.81
CA PRO A 80 -10.59 8.90 -25.30
C PRO A 80 -11.66 8.22 -26.15
N THR A 81 -12.91 8.23 -25.69
CA THR A 81 -14.03 7.86 -26.53
C THR A 81 -13.93 8.80 -27.72
N ARG A 82 -13.62 8.27 -28.91
CA ARG A 82 -13.63 9.07 -30.14
C ARG A 82 -14.97 9.80 -30.17
N CYS A 83 -14.97 11.10 -29.86
CA CYS A 83 -16.08 11.96 -30.20
C CYS A 83 -16.20 11.81 -31.70
N SER A 84 -17.31 11.24 -32.14
CA SER A 84 -17.53 10.84 -33.52
C SER A 84 -17.21 12.00 -34.45
N ASP A 85 -16.45 11.65 -35.50
CA ASP A 85 -16.20 12.48 -36.66
C ASP A 85 -17.49 13.22 -37.07
N LYS A 86 -17.45 14.55 -37.01
CA LYS A 86 -18.41 15.40 -37.70
C LYS A 86 -17.72 16.62 -38.32
N PHE A 87 -17.45 16.42 -39.61
CA PHE A 87 -17.24 17.37 -40.72
C PHE A 87 -15.87 18.06 -40.83
#